data_AF-A0A7S2HCR8-F1
#
_entry.id   AF-A0A7S2HCR8-F1
#
_cell.length_a   1.000
_cell.length_b   1.000
_cell.length_c   1.000
_cell.angle_alpha   90.00
_cell.angle_beta   90.00
_cell.angle_gamma   90.00
#
_symmetry.space_group_name_H-M   'P 1'
#
loop_
_entity.id
_entity.type
_entity.pdbx_description
1 polymer ?
#
loop_
_entity_poly.entity_id
_entity_poly.type
_entity_poly.pdbx_seq_one_letter_code
_entity_poly.pdbx_strand_id
1 'polypeptide(L)'
;LASLCLAGLPLLFSLPAALGTGLGANPAWNSQVEFWACYAYGEGENDAWCKRKAANDSTYHFAGVPGGADGTCGGCTCCQRPTPAWTCYDYRGNENDAWCKWKESVGVVDGMQFHFAGWPTDGACGGACSCCIRGHVKASPKMHMRSAWSCYNYNAGENDAWCKARADAGYSDGKEFAFSPVGADADGKCGPCWCCKRGPPEAPPAPEAPIDPWVCHDYGDGEDDAWCQERESAGFVGGMAFYFAGRGGDGTCGDCACCRRGPGTVDEYLIVDPLKDRVRLCKRGVSDCTTVAGGNGRGGSPD
;
A
#
# COMPACT_ATOMS: atom_id res chain seq x y z
N LEU A 1 13.71 91.13 18.35
CA LEU A 1 12.67 90.28 17.73
C LEU A 1 12.99 90.14 16.25
N ALA A 2 13.85 89.17 15.91
CA ALA A 2 14.09 88.71 14.55
C ALA A 2 14.66 87.29 14.66
N SER A 3 13.87 86.34 14.18
CA SER A 3 14.15 84.90 14.17
C SER A 3 15.17 84.50 13.12
N LEU A 4 15.97 83.50 13.48
CA LEU A 4 16.51 82.36 12.71
C LEU A 4 16.55 82.44 11.17
N CYS A 5 17.73 82.09 10.62
CA CYS A 5 17.88 80.88 9.81
C CYS A 5 19.38 80.56 9.63
N LEU A 6 19.85 79.52 10.31
CA LEU A 6 21.16 78.89 10.09
C LEU A 6 21.02 77.85 8.97
N ALA A 7 21.91 77.95 7.99
CA ALA A 7 22.05 77.00 6.89
C ALA A 7 22.61 75.66 7.39
N GLY A 8 21.97 74.56 6.98
CA GLY A 8 22.46 73.19 7.19
C GLY A 8 22.41 72.43 5.86
N LEU A 9 23.58 72.05 5.34
CA LEU A 9 23.75 71.21 4.16
C LEU A 9 23.21 69.78 4.40
N PRO A 10 22.62 69.13 3.39
CA PRO A 10 22.34 67.69 3.45
C PRO A 10 23.60 66.87 3.14
N LEU A 11 23.98 65.98 4.06
CA LEU A 11 24.94 64.91 3.86
C LEU A 11 24.32 63.82 2.98
N LEU A 12 24.91 63.60 1.81
CA LEU A 12 24.69 62.43 0.96
C LEU A 12 25.41 61.22 1.58
N PHE A 13 24.65 60.28 2.15
CA PHE A 13 25.15 58.94 2.44
C PHE A 13 24.81 58.01 1.26
N SER A 14 25.86 57.58 0.55
CA SER A 14 25.80 56.54 -0.48
C SER A 14 25.70 55.16 0.19
N LEU A 15 24.65 54.41 -0.13
CA LEU A 15 24.54 52.97 0.14
C LEU A 15 25.30 52.19 -0.94
N PRO A 16 26.12 51.17 -0.62
CA PRO A 16 26.64 50.25 -1.62
C PRO A 16 25.55 49.24 -2.02
N ALA A 17 25.29 49.17 -3.32
CA ALA A 17 24.50 48.11 -3.95
C ALA A 17 25.30 46.80 -3.92
N ALA A 18 24.89 45.85 -3.07
CA ALA A 18 25.36 44.47 -3.13
C ALA A 18 24.56 43.72 -4.22
N LEU A 19 25.14 43.66 -5.42
CA LEU A 19 24.73 42.73 -6.47
C LEU A 19 25.20 41.32 -6.08
N GLY A 20 24.28 40.53 -5.53
CA GLY A 20 24.47 39.08 -5.36
C GLY A 20 24.06 38.34 -6.63
N THR A 21 25.00 38.09 -7.53
CA THR A 21 24.85 37.06 -8.57
C THR A 21 25.19 35.71 -7.96
N GLY A 22 24.16 34.93 -7.64
CA GLY A 22 24.28 33.57 -7.13
C GLY A 22 23.17 32.69 -7.68
N LEU A 23 23.15 32.48 -9.00
CA LEU A 23 22.44 31.34 -9.59
C LEU A 23 23.22 30.07 -9.23
N GLY A 24 23.01 29.62 -7.99
CA GLY A 24 23.47 28.32 -7.52
C GLY A 24 22.73 27.21 -8.27
N ALA A 25 23.51 26.24 -8.74
CA ALA A 25 23.05 25.07 -9.45
C ALA A 25 21.92 24.32 -8.71
N ASN A 26 20.98 23.81 -9.48
CA ASN A 26 19.99 22.81 -9.09
C ASN A 26 20.68 21.67 -8.31
N PRO A 27 20.38 21.44 -7.03
CA PRO A 27 20.80 20.19 -6.40
C PRO A 27 20.02 19.06 -7.05
N ALA A 28 20.75 18.02 -7.45
CA ALA A 28 20.18 16.78 -7.95
C ALA A 28 19.05 16.29 -7.01
N TRP A 29 17.89 16.00 -7.60
CA TRP A 29 16.74 15.42 -6.94
C TRP A 29 17.14 14.09 -6.30
N ASN A 30 17.42 14.10 -5.00
CA ASN A 30 17.53 12.88 -4.21
C ASN A 30 16.10 12.47 -3.82
N SER A 31 15.64 11.34 -4.36
CA SER A 31 14.22 11.03 -4.57
C SER A 31 13.48 10.38 -3.39
N GLN A 32 13.96 10.46 -2.13
CA GLN A 32 13.36 9.64 -1.04
C GLN A 32 13.08 10.32 0.32
N VAL A 33 13.33 11.61 0.53
CA VAL A 33 12.80 12.29 1.72
C VAL A 33 11.37 12.75 1.43
N GLU A 34 10.38 12.10 2.05
CA GLU A 34 8.97 12.53 1.99
C GLU A 34 8.88 13.94 2.60
N PHE A 35 8.86 14.97 1.75
CA PHE A 35 8.77 16.36 2.21
C PHE A 35 7.39 16.62 2.81
N TRP A 36 7.37 16.88 4.11
CA TRP A 36 6.22 17.42 4.82
C TRP A 36 6.38 18.93 4.96
N ALA A 37 5.35 19.69 4.61
CA ALA A 37 5.31 21.14 4.81
C ALA A 37 4.36 21.46 5.96
N CYS A 38 4.69 22.45 6.78
CA CYS A 38 3.80 22.92 7.83
C CYS A 38 2.46 23.37 7.24
N TYR A 39 1.36 22.84 7.80
CA TYR A 39 0.03 23.23 7.37
C TYR A 39 -0.40 24.49 8.13
N ALA A 40 -0.83 25.51 7.40
CA ALA A 40 -1.42 26.72 7.97
C ALA A 40 -2.94 26.51 8.12
N TYR A 41 -3.43 26.53 9.36
CA TYR A 41 -4.85 26.40 9.65
C TYR A 41 -5.68 27.51 9.00
N GLY A 42 -6.75 27.13 8.32
CA GLY A 42 -7.82 28.03 7.91
C GLY A 42 -8.73 28.42 9.08
N GLU A 43 -9.72 29.27 8.79
CA GLU A 43 -10.69 29.72 9.79
C GLU A 43 -11.48 28.53 10.37
N GLY A 44 -11.46 28.40 11.70
CA GLY A 44 -12.12 27.29 12.42
C GLY A 44 -11.33 25.97 12.43
N GLU A 45 -10.19 25.89 11.75
CA GLU A 45 -9.31 24.72 11.80
C GLU A 45 -8.32 24.85 12.97
N ASN A 46 -7.98 23.71 13.57
CA ASN A 46 -7.08 23.62 14.71
C ASN A 46 -6.49 22.20 14.81
N ASP A 47 -5.72 21.94 15.87
CA ASP A 47 -5.12 20.64 16.15
C ASP A 47 -6.14 19.48 16.14
N ALA A 48 -7.34 19.69 16.67
CA ALA A 48 -8.38 18.66 16.65
C ALA A 48 -8.92 18.39 15.24
N TRP A 49 -9.01 19.43 14.39
CA TRP A 49 -9.28 19.25 12.97
C TRP A 49 -8.16 18.43 12.30
N CYS A 50 -6.89 18.79 12.51
CA CYS A 50 -5.78 18.10 11.85
C CYS A 50 -5.69 16.65 12.29
N LYS A 51 -5.88 16.36 13.58
CA LYS A 51 -5.93 14.99 14.09
C LYS A 51 -7.02 14.16 13.41
N ARG A 52 -8.23 14.72 13.23
CA ARG A 52 -9.31 14.05 12.48
C ARG A 52 -8.99 13.93 10.99
N LYS A 53 -8.37 14.94 10.40
CA LYS A 53 -8.01 14.97 8.99
C LYS A 53 -6.93 13.92 8.69
N ALA A 54 -5.83 13.90 9.42
CA ALA A 54 -4.75 12.92 9.32
C ALA A 54 -5.22 11.47 9.57
N ALA A 55 -6.26 11.27 10.39
CA ALA A 55 -6.87 9.94 10.57
C ALA A 55 -7.61 9.42 9.31
N ASN A 56 -8.03 10.32 8.43
CA ASN A 56 -8.85 10.01 7.25
C ASN A 56 -8.17 10.34 5.91
N ASP A 57 -7.10 11.13 5.92
CA ASP A 57 -6.42 11.67 4.75
C ASP A 57 -4.91 11.63 5.00
N SER A 58 -4.23 10.69 4.33
CA SER A 58 -2.80 10.44 4.48
C SER A 58 -1.92 11.57 3.92
N THR A 59 -2.52 12.59 3.29
CA THR A 59 -1.80 13.82 2.92
C THR A 59 -1.54 14.72 4.12
N TYR A 60 -2.20 14.50 5.25
CA TYR A 60 -1.99 15.23 6.50
C TYR A 60 -1.38 14.34 7.57
N HIS A 61 -0.55 14.92 8.42
CA HIS A 61 0.01 14.26 9.60
C HIS A 61 -0.11 15.19 10.81
N PHE A 62 -0.53 14.62 11.93
CA PHE A 62 -0.67 15.32 13.20
C PHE A 62 0.42 14.85 14.16
N ALA A 63 1.44 15.68 14.36
CA ALA A 63 2.60 15.37 15.20
C ALA A 63 2.33 15.61 16.70
N GLY A 64 1.23 16.29 17.05
CA GLY A 64 0.77 16.49 18.44
C GLY A 64 1.54 17.53 19.27
N VAL A 65 2.80 17.79 18.92
CA VAL A 65 3.64 18.85 19.50
C VAL A 65 4.47 19.52 18.41
N PRO A 66 4.79 20.82 18.51
CA PRO A 66 5.77 21.46 17.64
C PRO A 66 7.10 20.69 17.68
N GLY A 67 7.46 20.04 16.58
CA GLY A 67 8.64 19.17 16.47
C GLY A 67 8.33 17.69 16.32
N GLY A 68 7.18 17.22 16.81
CA GLY A 68 6.80 15.81 16.83
C GLY A 68 7.77 14.91 17.60
N ALA A 69 7.29 13.84 18.23
CA ALA A 69 8.19 12.81 18.75
C ALA A 69 8.91 12.05 17.60
N ASP A 70 8.35 12.09 16.40
CA ASP A 70 8.81 11.36 15.22
C ASP A 70 9.64 12.23 14.23
N GLY A 71 9.80 13.53 14.50
CA GLY A 71 10.51 14.47 13.63
C GLY A 71 9.88 14.70 12.25
N THR A 72 8.69 14.18 11.99
CA THR A 72 8.12 14.10 10.63
C THR A 72 7.63 15.46 10.11
N CYS A 73 7.10 16.31 10.99
CA CYS A 73 6.53 17.62 10.63
C CYS A 73 7.50 18.82 10.76
N GLY A 74 8.81 18.60 10.92
CA GLY A 74 9.81 19.67 10.85
C GLY A 74 9.58 20.87 11.78
N GLY A 75 8.96 20.67 12.94
CA GLY A 75 8.65 21.75 13.91
C GLY A 75 7.17 22.11 14.05
N CYS A 76 6.28 21.59 13.21
CA CYS A 76 4.87 21.96 13.21
C CYS A 76 3.97 20.89 13.84
N THR A 77 2.87 21.30 14.46
CA THR A 77 1.89 20.38 15.07
C THR A 77 1.08 19.63 14.00
N CYS A 78 0.86 20.28 12.86
CA CYS A 78 0.23 19.70 11.68
C CYS A 78 1.09 19.98 10.46
N CYS A 79 1.30 18.95 9.66
CA CYS A 79 1.97 19.08 8.38
C CYS A 79 1.16 18.39 7.29
N GLN A 80 1.32 18.87 6.07
CA GLN A 80 0.71 18.35 4.88
C GLN A 80 1.80 17.99 3.88
N ARG A 81 1.68 16.85 3.22
CA ARG A 81 2.50 16.54 2.04
C ARG A 81 2.06 17.49 0.92
N PRO A 82 2.99 18.12 0.19
CA PRO A 82 2.64 18.78 -1.05
C PRO A 82 1.91 17.76 -1.93
N THR A 83 0.64 18.01 -2.24
CA THR A 83 -0.02 17.23 -3.29
C THR A 83 0.73 17.55 -4.58
N PRO A 84 1.37 16.58 -5.23
CA PRO A 84 2.10 16.90 -6.45
C PRO A 84 1.12 17.48 -7.46
N ALA A 85 1.61 18.49 -8.18
CA ALA A 85 0.83 19.13 -9.21
C ALA A 85 0.37 18.10 -10.24
N TRP A 86 -0.84 18.28 -10.74
CA TRP A 86 -1.32 17.53 -11.89
C TRP A 86 -0.37 17.73 -13.06
N THR A 87 0.10 16.63 -13.63
CA THR A 87 0.97 16.60 -14.79
C THR A 87 0.23 15.95 -15.94
N CYS A 88 0.35 16.49 -17.15
CA CYS A 88 -0.30 15.89 -18.31
C CYS A 88 0.12 14.43 -18.49
N TYR A 89 -0.87 13.56 -18.66
CA TYR A 89 -0.66 12.16 -18.95
C TYR A 89 -0.61 11.96 -20.46
N ASP A 90 0.49 11.39 -20.94
CA ASP A 90 0.64 11.05 -22.35
C ASP A 90 0.10 9.64 -22.59
N TYR A 91 -0.99 9.55 -23.36
CA TYR A 91 -1.66 8.29 -23.66
C TYR A 91 -0.74 7.32 -24.40
N ARG A 92 -0.76 6.05 -24.00
CA ARG A 92 0.05 4.99 -24.62
C ARG A 92 -0.83 3.96 -25.33
N GLY A 93 -0.44 3.61 -26.56
CA GLY A 93 -1.12 2.56 -27.34
C GLY A 93 -2.59 2.90 -27.61
N ASN A 94 -3.51 2.13 -27.01
CA ASN A 94 -4.96 2.28 -27.19
C ASN A 94 -5.63 3.12 -26.08
N GLU A 95 -4.85 3.76 -25.20
CA GLU A 95 -5.38 4.65 -24.18
C GLU A 95 -5.97 5.91 -24.81
N ASN A 96 -7.09 6.39 -24.25
CA ASN A 96 -7.82 7.55 -24.76
C ASN A 96 -8.64 8.21 -23.63
N ASP A 97 -9.44 9.21 -23.96
CA ASP A 97 -10.32 9.92 -23.03
C ASP A 97 -11.24 8.99 -22.22
N ALA A 98 -11.76 7.91 -22.82
CA ALA A 98 -12.60 6.94 -22.11
C ALA A 98 -11.79 6.14 -21.09
N TRP A 99 -10.55 5.78 -21.42
CA TRP A 99 -9.63 5.15 -20.48
C TRP A 99 -9.30 6.07 -19.29
N CYS A 100 -9.09 7.37 -19.53
CA CYS A 100 -8.79 8.30 -18.44
C CYS A 100 -9.98 8.48 -17.49
N LYS A 101 -11.19 8.64 -18.04
CA LYS A 101 -12.44 8.68 -17.24
C LYS A 101 -12.63 7.41 -16.41
N TRP A 102 -12.32 6.25 -16.99
CA TRP A 102 -12.36 4.98 -16.27
C TRP A 102 -11.34 4.97 -15.12
N LYS A 103 -10.09 5.36 -15.37
CA LYS A 103 -9.07 5.45 -14.31
C LYS A 103 -9.47 6.41 -13.20
N GLU A 104 -10.01 7.58 -13.54
CA GLU A 104 -10.55 8.55 -12.58
C GLU A 104 -11.68 7.95 -11.73
N SER A 105 -12.60 7.19 -12.35
CA SER A 105 -13.68 6.51 -11.60
C SER A 105 -13.21 5.40 -10.67
N VAL A 106 -12.09 4.74 -10.99
CA VAL A 106 -11.47 3.72 -10.13
C VAL A 106 -10.71 4.37 -8.96
N GLY A 107 -10.38 5.67 -9.07
CA GLY A 107 -9.66 6.43 -8.05
C GLY A 107 -8.14 6.30 -8.19
N VAL A 108 -7.50 5.63 -7.22
CA VAL A 108 -6.05 5.45 -7.20
C VAL A 108 -5.67 4.15 -7.87
N VAL A 109 -4.92 4.21 -8.97
CA VAL A 109 -4.40 3.03 -9.67
C VAL A 109 -2.88 3.09 -9.68
N ASP A 110 -2.23 2.04 -9.17
CA ASP A 110 -0.76 1.95 -9.07
C ASP A 110 -0.12 3.15 -8.35
N GLY A 111 -0.82 3.69 -7.33
CA GLY A 111 -0.36 4.85 -6.56
C GLY A 111 -0.52 6.20 -7.28
N MET A 112 -1.18 6.22 -8.44
CA MET A 112 -1.49 7.43 -9.21
C MET A 112 -2.99 7.72 -9.18
N GLN A 113 -3.33 9.00 -9.05
CA GLN A 113 -4.68 9.49 -9.33
C GLN A 113 -4.72 10.02 -10.74
N PHE A 114 -5.83 9.77 -11.43
CA PHE A 114 -6.12 10.27 -12.76
C PHE A 114 -7.27 11.27 -12.68
N HIS A 115 -7.23 12.29 -13.52
CA HIS A 115 -8.27 13.30 -13.64
C HIS A 115 -8.51 13.60 -15.12
N PHE A 116 -9.75 13.48 -15.57
CA PHE A 116 -10.15 13.84 -16.92
C PHE A 116 -10.68 15.28 -16.95
N ALA A 117 -9.86 16.23 -17.41
CA ALA A 117 -10.24 17.64 -17.47
C ALA A 117 -11.21 17.99 -18.61
N GLY A 118 -11.36 17.10 -19.60
CA GLY A 118 -12.20 17.34 -20.79
C GLY A 118 -11.73 18.52 -21.67
N TRP A 119 -12.55 18.86 -22.66
CA TRP A 119 -12.40 20.05 -23.50
C TRP A 119 -13.71 20.85 -23.51
N PRO A 120 -13.70 22.15 -23.17
CA PRO A 120 -12.56 22.92 -22.67
C PRO A 120 -12.08 22.39 -21.31
N THR A 121 -10.77 22.49 -21.05
CA THR A 121 -10.17 21.98 -19.82
C THR A 121 -10.67 22.78 -18.62
N ASP A 122 -10.97 22.09 -17.51
CA ASP A 122 -11.37 22.71 -16.23
C ASP A 122 -10.24 23.44 -15.48
N GLY A 123 -9.05 23.51 -16.09
CA GLY A 123 -7.85 24.13 -15.53
C GLY A 123 -7.09 23.24 -14.53
N ALA A 124 -7.61 22.10 -14.11
CA ALA A 124 -6.95 21.22 -13.15
C ALA A 124 -5.63 20.65 -13.70
N CYS A 125 -5.60 20.33 -14.99
CA CYS A 125 -4.44 19.78 -15.69
C CYS A 125 -3.49 20.85 -16.29
N GLY A 126 -3.55 22.11 -15.84
CA GLY A 126 -2.72 23.18 -16.42
C GLY A 126 -3.12 23.58 -17.85
N GLY A 127 -4.31 23.18 -18.30
CA GLY A 127 -4.97 23.70 -19.50
C GLY A 127 -4.65 22.99 -20.82
N ALA A 128 -3.62 22.15 -20.90
CA ALA A 128 -3.06 21.66 -22.16
C ALA A 128 -3.40 20.20 -22.54
N CYS A 129 -4.05 19.44 -21.67
CA CYS A 129 -4.30 18.01 -21.88
C CYS A 129 -5.68 17.59 -21.35
N SER A 130 -6.28 16.58 -22.00
CA SER A 130 -7.58 16.01 -21.60
C SER A 130 -7.48 15.08 -20.39
N CYS A 131 -6.28 14.54 -20.11
CA CYS A 131 -5.99 13.69 -18.96
C CYS A 131 -4.74 14.15 -18.23
N CYS A 132 -4.80 14.19 -16.91
CA CYS A 132 -3.63 14.39 -16.07
C CYS A 132 -3.54 13.36 -14.95
N ILE A 133 -2.31 13.18 -14.48
CA ILE A 133 -1.97 12.33 -13.36
C ILE A 133 -1.28 13.11 -12.25
N ARG A 134 -1.41 12.62 -11.02
CA ARG A 134 -0.55 13.03 -9.91
C ARG A 134 -0.17 11.81 -9.08
N GLY A 135 1.10 11.76 -8.66
CA GLY A 135 1.65 10.66 -7.86
C GLY A 135 1.38 10.81 -6.36
N HIS A 136 1.59 9.74 -5.60
CA HIS A 136 1.70 9.73 -4.14
C HIS A 136 0.47 10.17 -3.34
N VAL A 137 -0.62 9.42 -3.50
CA VAL A 137 -1.35 9.00 -2.31
C VAL A 137 -0.82 7.63 -1.93
N LYS A 138 -0.12 7.51 -0.80
CA LYS A 138 0.01 6.19 -0.15
C LYS A 138 -1.43 5.74 0.04
N ALA A 139 -1.86 4.73 -0.73
CA ALA A 139 -3.16 4.13 -0.57
C ALA A 139 -3.28 3.77 0.91
N SER A 140 -4.15 4.45 1.64
CA SER A 140 -4.42 4.08 3.03
C SER A 140 -4.82 2.60 3.00
N PRO A 141 -4.14 1.70 3.74
CA PRO A 141 -4.47 0.27 3.72
C PRO A 141 -5.89 -0.04 4.27
N LYS A 142 -6.64 1.00 4.67
CA LYS A 142 -7.95 0.82 5.25
C LYS A 142 -9.01 0.87 4.17
N MET A 143 -9.47 -0.35 3.87
CA MET A 143 -10.75 -0.69 3.27
C MET A 143 -10.89 -0.33 1.80
N HIS A 144 -10.42 -1.21 0.92
CA HIS A 144 -11.30 -1.91 -0.03
C HIS A 144 -10.94 -3.40 -0.01
N MET A 145 -11.36 -4.10 1.05
CA MET A 145 -11.76 -5.52 0.95
C MET A 145 -13.04 -5.66 0.10
N ARG A 146 -13.20 -4.81 -0.94
CA ARG A 146 -14.27 -4.90 -1.90
C ARG A 146 -13.86 -5.93 -2.94
N SER A 147 -13.93 -7.17 -2.44
CA SER A 147 -14.28 -8.39 -3.13
C SER A 147 -13.27 -8.91 -4.17
N ALA A 148 -12.93 -10.19 -4.02
CA ALA A 148 -12.04 -10.97 -4.89
C ALA A 148 -12.51 -11.10 -6.37
N TRP A 149 -13.42 -10.24 -6.81
CA TRP A 149 -13.95 -10.19 -8.15
C TRP A 149 -12.98 -9.45 -9.08
N SER A 150 -12.69 -10.07 -10.21
CA SER A 150 -11.91 -9.51 -11.31
C SER A 150 -12.72 -9.59 -12.58
N CYS A 151 -12.56 -8.62 -13.47
CA CYS A 151 -13.21 -8.63 -14.78
C CYS A 151 -12.90 -9.93 -15.53
N TYR A 152 -13.92 -10.52 -16.14
CA TYR A 152 -13.76 -11.71 -16.96
C TYR A 152 -13.63 -11.30 -18.42
N ASN A 153 -12.55 -11.73 -19.07
CA ASN A 153 -12.37 -11.58 -20.50
C ASN A 153 -13.03 -12.77 -21.20
N TYR A 154 -14.04 -12.48 -22.03
CA TYR A 154 -14.70 -13.49 -22.84
C TYR A 154 -13.74 -14.19 -23.79
N ASN A 155 -13.82 -15.51 -23.85
CA ASN A 155 -13.20 -16.31 -24.91
C ASN A 155 -14.06 -16.28 -26.18
N ALA A 156 -13.51 -16.80 -27.28
CA ALA A 156 -14.24 -16.91 -28.54
C ALA A 156 -15.55 -17.71 -28.35
N GLY A 157 -16.69 -17.09 -28.73
CA GLY A 157 -18.03 -17.66 -28.59
C GLY A 157 -18.71 -17.39 -27.24
N GLU A 158 -18.01 -16.81 -26.27
CA GLU A 158 -18.61 -16.36 -25.01
C GLU A 158 -19.13 -14.92 -25.16
N ASN A 159 -20.24 -14.62 -24.50
CA ASN A 159 -20.90 -13.32 -24.53
C ASN A 159 -21.68 -13.08 -23.22
N ASP A 160 -22.44 -11.99 -23.16
CA ASP A 160 -23.25 -11.64 -21.99
C ASP A 160 -24.23 -12.75 -21.57
N ALA A 161 -24.84 -13.44 -22.54
CA ALA A 161 -25.72 -14.57 -22.26
C ALA A 161 -24.97 -15.74 -21.61
N TRP A 162 -23.73 -16.00 -22.05
CA TRP A 162 -22.86 -16.98 -21.39
C TRP A 162 -22.53 -16.57 -19.95
N CYS A 163 -22.18 -15.30 -19.72
CA CYS A 163 -21.82 -14.85 -18.36
C CYS A 163 -23.01 -14.92 -17.42
N LYS A 164 -24.18 -14.51 -17.90
CA LYS A 164 -25.43 -14.63 -17.15
C LYS A 164 -25.74 -16.08 -16.80
N ALA A 165 -25.64 -17.00 -17.77
CA ALA A 165 -25.85 -18.42 -17.51
C ALA A 165 -24.86 -19.00 -16.48
N ARG A 166 -23.60 -18.55 -16.50
CA ARG A 166 -22.59 -18.96 -15.50
C ARG A 166 -22.86 -18.35 -14.12
N ALA A 167 -23.27 -17.09 -14.06
CA ALA A 167 -23.67 -16.45 -12.81
C ALA A 167 -24.90 -17.14 -12.18
N ASP A 168 -25.89 -17.50 -13.01
CA ASP A 168 -27.09 -18.22 -12.59
C ASP A 168 -26.79 -19.66 -12.14
N ALA A 169 -25.77 -20.30 -12.73
CA ALA A 169 -25.28 -21.61 -12.30
C ALA A 169 -24.48 -21.57 -10.98
N GLY A 170 -24.12 -20.37 -10.50
CA GLY A 170 -23.34 -20.16 -9.29
C GLY A 170 -21.87 -20.58 -9.47
N TYR A 171 -21.43 -21.55 -8.67
CA TYR A 171 -20.03 -21.96 -8.62
C TYR A 171 -19.75 -23.10 -9.62
N SER A 172 -18.93 -22.83 -10.64
CA SER A 172 -18.57 -23.81 -11.67
C SER A 172 -17.09 -23.70 -12.06
N ASP A 173 -16.44 -24.83 -12.31
CA ASP A 173 -15.02 -24.88 -12.70
C ASP A 173 -14.07 -24.15 -11.74
N GLY A 174 -14.37 -24.22 -10.43
CA GLY A 174 -13.56 -23.57 -9.39
C GLY A 174 -13.68 -22.04 -9.37
N LYS A 175 -14.73 -21.48 -9.98
CA LYS A 175 -14.95 -20.04 -10.07
C LYS A 175 -16.42 -19.71 -9.82
N GLU A 176 -16.64 -18.54 -9.26
CA GLU A 176 -17.95 -17.90 -9.22
C GLU A 176 -17.98 -16.79 -10.26
N PHE A 177 -19.10 -16.66 -10.96
CA PHE A 177 -19.33 -15.59 -11.95
C PHE A 177 -20.45 -14.67 -11.48
N ALA A 178 -20.36 -13.39 -11.86
CA ALA A 178 -21.43 -12.43 -11.69
C ALA A 178 -21.58 -11.60 -12.97
N PHE A 179 -22.83 -11.39 -13.37
CA PHE A 179 -23.19 -10.61 -14.54
C PHE A 179 -23.83 -9.30 -14.09
N SER A 180 -23.30 -8.16 -14.55
CA SER A 180 -23.81 -6.83 -14.24
C SER A 180 -24.32 -6.16 -15.53
N PRO A 181 -25.64 -6.08 -15.74
CA PRO A 181 -26.23 -5.59 -16.99
C PRO A 181 -26.10 -4.08 -17.20
N VAL A 182 -25.66 -3.36 -16.17
CA VAL A 182 -25.38 -1.93 -16.22
C VAL A 182 -23.89 -1.84 -16.00
N GLY A 183 -23.11 -1.24 -16.90
CA GLY A 183 -21.67 -1.06 -16.74
C GLY A 183 -21.26 -0.14 -15.56
N ALA A 184 -22.08 -0.08 -14.52
CA ALA A 184 -21.93 0.67 -13.30
C ALA A 184 -22.30 -0.24 -12.13
N ASP A 185 -21.61 -0.04 -11.00
CA ASP A 185 -21.64 -0.75 -9.72
C ASP A 185 -23.00 -0.91 -9.01
N ALA A 186 -24.11 -1.16 -9.72
CA ALA A 186 -25.44 -1.28 -9.11
C ALA A 186 -25.46 -2.32 -7.97
N ASP A 187 -24.66 -3.39 -8.11
CA ASP A 187 -24.51 -4.44 -7.08
C ASP A 187 -23.18 -4.36 -6.32
N GLY A 188 -22.26 -3.45 -6.71
CA GLY A 188 -20.92 -3.29 -6.13
C GLY A 188 -19.99 -4.51 -6.24
N LYS A 189 -20.35 -5.53 -7.03
CA LYS A 189 -19.59 -6.78 -7.17
C LYS A 189 -18.56 -6.75 -8.29
N CYS A 190 -18.93 -6.19 -9.46
CA CYS A 190 -18.13 -6.31 -10.68
C CYS A 190 -17.37 -5.03 -11.07
N GLY A 191 -17.48 -3.95 -10.30
CA GLY A 191 -16.89 -2.69 -10.76
C GLY A 191 -17.58 -2.22 -12.05
N PRO A 192 -16.80 -1.72 -13.02
CA PRO A 192 -17.31 -1.31 -14.33
C PRO A 192 -17.53 -2.47 -15.31
N CYS A 193 -17.24 -3.71 -14.92
CA CYS A 193 -17.24 -4.86 -15.82
C CYS A 193 -18.59 -5.55 -15.90
N TRP A 194 -19.01 -5.90 -17.13
CA TRP A 194 -20.28 -6.60 -17.37
C TRP A 194 -20.25 -8.05 -16.92
N CYS A 195 -19.07 -8.67 -16.95
CA CYS A 195 -18.83 -9.99 -16.39
C CYS A 195 -17.64 -9.93 -15.46
N CYS A 196 -17.81 -10.42 -14.24
CA CYS A 196 -16.71 -10.61 -13.32
C CYS A 196 -16.68 -12.04 -12.79
N LYS A 197 -15.48 -12.48 -12.42
CA LYS A 197 -15.22 -13.78 -11.80
C LYS A 197 -14.46 -13.62 -10.50
N ARG A 198 -14.63 -14.55 -9.58
CA ARG A 198 -13.72 -14.73 -8.44
C ARG A 198 -13.36 -16.21 -8.28
N GLY A 199 -12.27 -16.47 -7.59
CA GLY A 199 -11.94 -17.81 -7.12
C GLY A 199 -12.94 -18.29 -6.04
N PRO A 200 -12.71 -19.48 -5.45
CA PRO A 200 -13.41 -19.84 -4.22
C PRO A 200 -13.26 -18.70 -3.22
N PRO A 201 -14.26 -18.46 -2.34
CA PRO A 201 -13.99 -17.65 -1.16
C PRO A 201 -12.74 -18.26 -0.52
N GLU A 202 -11.65 -17.49 -0.53
CA GLU A 202 -10.45 -17.86 0.18
C GLU A 202 -10.92 -18.17 1.60
N ALA A 203 -10.64 -19.39 2.07
CA ALA A 203 -10.97 -19.73 3.44
C ALA A 203 -10.48 -18.56 4.30
N PRO A 204 -11.33 -18.00 5.18
CA PRO A 204 -10.92 -16.85 5.99
C PRO A 204 -9.54 -17.19 6.53
N PRO A 205 -8.55 -16.27 6.40
CA PRO A 205 -7.19 -16.57 6.81
C PRO A 205 -7.31 -17.16 8.20
N ALA A 206 -6.83 -18.40 8.35
CA ALA A 206 -6.90 -19.09 9.63
C ALA A 206 -6.40 -18.07 10.66
N PRO A 207 -7.16 -17.80 11.75
CA PRO A 207 -6.80 -16.74 12.69
C PRO A 207 -5.32 -16.90 12.98
N GLU A 208 -4.53 -15.84 12.70
CA GLU A 208 -3.08 -15.90 12.83
C GLU A 208 -2.80 -16.45 14.22
N ALA A 209 -2.41 -17.73 14.27
CA ALA A 209 -2.15 -18.37 15.54
C ALA A 209 -1.06 -17.52 16.19
N PRO A 210 -1.19 -17.16 17.47
CA PRO A 210 -0.14 -16.42 18.15
C PRO A 210 1.16 -17.18 17.92
N ILE A 211 2.06 -16.57 17.16
CA ILE A 211 3.39 -17.10 16.89
C ILE A 211 4.28 -16.67 18.04
N ASP A 212 5.12 -17.59 18.52
CA ASP A 212 6.09 -17.23 19.55
C ASP A 212 7.03 -16.14 19.01
N PRO A 213 7.51 -15.22 19.87
CA PRO A 213 8.54 -14.27 19.47
C PRO A 213 9.78 -15.03 18.98
N TRP A 214 10.56 -14.39 18.10
CA TRP A 214 11.84 -14.92 17.69
C TRP A 214 12.78 -15.04 18.89
N VAL A 215 13.43 -16.20 19.02
CA VAL A 215 14.44 -16.46 20.05
C VAL A 215 15.71 -16.92 19.36
N CYS A 216 16.87 -16.45 19.83
CA CYS A 216 18.17 -16.89 19.33
C CYS A 216 18.25 -18.42 19.29
N HIS A 217 18.74 -18.95 18.16
CA HIS A 217 19.04 -20.37 18.05
C HIS A 217 20.50 -20.59 18.44
N ASP A 218 20.71 -21.47 19.42
CA ASP A 218 22.03 -21.91 19.82
C ASP A 218 22.50 -23.00 18.86
N TYR A 219 23.51 -22.69 18.04
CA TYR A 219 24.09 -23.65 17.10
C TYR A 219 24.66 -24.87 17.83
N GLY A 220 24.19 -26.06 17.44
CA GLY A 220 24.75 -27.34 17.87
C GLY A 220 25.99 -27.75 17.06
N ASP A 221 26.55 -28.92 17.40
CA ASP A 221 27.68 -29.48 16.66
C ASP A 221 27.32 -29.68 15.17
N GLY A 222 28.09 -29.04 14.29
CA GLY A 222 27.89 -29.10 12.84
C GLY A 222 26.79 -28.18 12.30
N GLU A 223 26.17 -27.36 13.15
CA GLU A 223 25.26 -26.31 12.72
C GLU A 223 26.04 -24.98 12.58
N ASP A 224 25.89 -24.32 11.45
CA ASP A 224 26.53 -23.03 11.13
C ASP A 224 25.57 -22.08 10.39
N ASP A 225 26.07 -20.93 9.96
CA ASP A 225 25.29 -19.95 9.18
C ASP A 225 24.63 -20.58 7.94
N ALA A 226 25.31 -21.52 7.27
CA ALA A 226 24.77 -22.21 6.10
C ALA A 226 23.64 -23.17 6.47
N TRP A 227 23.77 -23.88 7.59
CA TRP A 227 22.67 -24.68 8.16
C TRP A 227 21.44 -23.82 8.43
N CYS A 228 21.60 -22.63 9.01
CA CYS A 228 20.45 -21.76 9.33
C CYS A 228 19.75 -21.26 8.07
N GLN A 229 20.50 -20.86 7.05
CA GLN A 229 19.95 -20.48 5.74
C GLN A 229 19.21 -21.64 5.08
N GLU A 230 19.76 -22.85 5.15
CA GLU A 230 19.08 -24.06 4.64
C GLU A 230 17.75 -24.27 5.37
N ARG A 231 17.73 -24.15 6.71
CA ARG A 231 16.49 -24.30 7.49
C ARG A 231 15.47 -23.22 7.21
N GLU A 232 15.87 -21.96 7.06
CA GLU A 232 14.99 -20.88 6.65
C GLU A 232 14.36 -21.18 5.26
N SER A 233 15.17 -21.62 4.30
CA SER A 233 14.71 -21.97 2.95
C SER A 233 13.74 -23.18 2.93
N ALA A 234 13.88 -24.09 3.88
CA ALA A 234 12.99 -25.23 4.05
C ALA A 234 11.66 -24.87 4.73
N GLY A 235 11.52 -23.66 5.26
CA GLY A 235 10.32 -23.19 5.95
C GLY A 235 10.16 -23.81 7.34
N PHE A 236 9.00 -24.41 7.63
CA PHE A 236 8.72 -25.03 8.92
C PHE A 236 9.30 -26.46 8.98
N VAL A 237 10.44 -26.63 9.66
CA VAL A 237 11.09 -27.92 9.85
C VAL A 237 10.90 -28.37 11.30
N GLY A 238 10.31 -29.55 11.50
CA GLY A 238 10.09 -30.08 12.85
C GLY A 238 9.18 -29.21 13.74
N GLY A 239 8.31 -28.40 13.13
CA GLY A 239 7.46 -27.46 13.86
C GLY A 239 8.15 -26.17 14.28
N MET A 240 9.35 -25.88 13.77
CA MET A 240 10.03 -24.61 14.00
C MET A 240 10.26 -23.89 12.68
N ALA A 241 10.10 -22.57 12.68
CA ALA A 241 10.61 -21.69 11.63
C ALA A 241 11.97 -21.15 12.07
N PHE A 242 12.87 -20.99 11.10
CA PHE A 242 14.19 -20.40 11.28
C PHE A 242 14.32 -19.13 10.44
N TYR A 243 15.14 -18.19 10.89
CA TYR A 243 15.45 -16.95 10.19
C TYR A 243 16.93 -16.61 10.37
N PHE A 244 17.64 -16.42 9.26
CA PHE A 244 19.04 -16.02 9.26
C PHE A 244 19.17 -14.50 9.12
N ALA A 245 19.40 -13.81 10.23
CA ALA A 245 19.58 -12.35 10.26
C ALA A 245 21.01 -11.92 9.85
N GLY A 246 21.95 -12.87 9.74
CA GLY A 246 23.34 -12.59 9.46
C GLY A 246 24.11 -12.07 10.69
N ARG A 247 25.44 -12.00 10.56
CA ARG A 247 26.31 -11.60 11.67
C ARG A 247 26.00 -10.18 12.14
N GLY A 248 25.66 -10.04 13.42
CA GLY A 248 25.29 -8.77 14.05
C GLY A 248 23.78 -8.52 14.14
N GLY A 249 22.97 -9.39 13.56
CA GLY A 249 21.52 -9.26 13.56
C GLY A 249 21.00 -8.10 12.72
N ASP A 250 19.72 -8.16 12.37
CA ASP A 250 18.96 -7.11 11.67
C ASP A 250 17.90 -6.45 12.59
N GLY A 251 17.88 -6.84 13.86
CA GLY A 251 16.85 -6.49 14.85
C GLY A 251 15.69 -7.49 14.94
N THR A 252 15.49 -8.35 13.95
CA THR A 252 14.45 -9.39 13.96
C THR A 252 14.80 -10.51 14.95
N CYS A 253 16.07 -10.90 14.99
CA CYS A 253 16.62 -11.91 15.91
C CYS A 253 17.30 -11.31 17.16
N GLY A 254 17.16 -10.00 17.41
CA GLY A 254 18.10 -9.29 18.28
C GLY A 254 19.51 -9.30 17.67
N ASP A 255 20.53 -9.64 18.47
CA ASP A 255 21.95 -9.61 18.07
C ASP A 255 22.46 -10.95 17.48
N CYS A 256 21.59 -11.96 17.39
CA CYS A 256 21.95 -13.31 16.96
C CYS A 256 21.88 -13.47 15.44
N ALA A 257 22.81 -14.24 14.87
CA ALA A 257 22.84 -14.50 13.43
C ALA A 257 21.72 -15.43 12.94
N CYS A 258 21.23 -16.30 13.83
CA CYS A 258 20.13 -17.21 13.57
C CYS A 258 19.14 -17.15 14.74
N CYS A 259 17.86 -17.09 14.42
CA CYS A 259 16.80 -17.25 15.39
C CYS A 259 15.76 -18.25 14.91
N ARG A 260 15.00 -18.76 15.87
CA ARG A 260 13.92 -19.71 15.65
C ARG A 260 12.66 -19.27 16.39
N ARG A 261 11.51 -19.72 15.91
CA ARG A 261 10.23 -19.60 16.62
C ARG A 261 9.35 -20.81 16.34
N GLY A 262 8.54 -21.18 17.33
CA GLY A 262 7.53 -22.21 17.16
C GLY A 262 6.19 -21.63 16.70
N PRO A 263 5.22 -22.49 16.31
CA PRO A 263 3.82 -22.13 16.46
C PRO A 263 3.65 -21.84 17.95
N GLY A 264 3.05 -20.70 18.34
CA GLY A 264 3.07 -20.29 19.74
C GLY A 264 2.33 -21.24 20.68
N THR A 265 1.97 -20.81 21.89
CA THR A 265 1.35 -21.67 22.92
C THR A 265 -0.02 -22.27 22.56
N VAL A 266 -0.40 -22.29 21.29
CA VAL A 266 -1.49 -23.13 20.81
C VAL A 266 -1.08 -24.59 20.93
N ASP A 267 -1.81 -25.36 21.73
CA ASP A 267 -1.65 -26.81 21.86
C ASP A 267 -1.90 -27.53 20.53
N GLU A 268 -2.55 -26.85 19.59
CA GLU A 268 -2.93 -27.33 18.27
C GLU A 268 -2.47 -26.34 17.19
N TYR A 269 -1.82 -26.83 16.14
CA TYR A 269 -1.39 -26.03 14.99
C TYR A 269 -1.68 -26.75 13.66
N LEU A 270 -1.86 -25.99 12.58
CA LEU A 270 -2.12 -26.52 11.25
C LEU A 270 -0.83 -26.54 10.42
N ILE A 271 -0.55 -27.66 9.75
CA ILE A 271 0.48 -27.77 8.70
C ILE A 271 -0.24 -27.87 7.35
N VAL A 272 0.04 -26.92 6.46
CA VAL A 272 -0.37 -27.00 5.05
C VAL A 272 0.75 -27.66 4.27
N ASP A 273 0.48 -28.82 3.69
CA ASP A 273 1.43 -29.63 2.91
C ASP A 273 1.04 -29.54 1.42
N PRO A 274 1.56 -28.54 0.67
CA PRO A 274 1.18 -28.31 -0.71
C PRO A 274 1.64 -29.43 -1.66
N LEU A 275 2.65 -30.22 -1.26
CA LEU A 275 3.12 -31.35 -2.06
C LEU A 275 2.19 -32.57 -1.98
N LYS A 276 1.37 -32.65 -0.93
CA LYS A 276 0.44 -33.76 -0.68
C LYS A 276 -1.02 -33.33 -0.67
N ASP A 277 -1.33 -32.11 -1.13
CA ASP A 277 -2.68 -31.54 -1.20
C ASP A 277 -3.50 -31.73 0.08
N ARG A 278 -2.88 -31.50 1.25
CA ARG A 278 -3.54 -31.69 2.55
C ARG A 278 -3.17 -30.67 3.60
N VAL A 279 -4.10 -30.45 4.51
CA VAL A 279 -3.95 -29.70 5.75
C VAL A 279 -4.05 -30.68 6.92
N ARG A 280 -3.07 -30.65 7.81
CA ARG A 280 -3.04 -31.49 9.02
C ARG A 280 -3.13 -30.63 10.27
N LEU A 281 -3.88 -31.10 11.26
CA LEU A 281 -3.88 -30.58 12.63
C LEU A 281 -2.90 -31.40 13.45
N CYS A 282 -1.90 -30.74 13.99
CA CYS A 282 -0.88 -31.31 14.84
C CYS A 282 -1.08 -30.81 16.26
N LYS A 283 -0.76 -31.67 17.23
CA LYS A 283 -0.68 -31.28 18.64
C LYS A 283 0.76 -31.13 19.07
N ARG A 284 1.03 -30.15 19.92
CA ARG A 284 2.38 -29.95 20.47
C ARG A 284 2.81 -31.19 21.27
N GLY A 285 4.04 -31.65 21.04
CA GLY A 285 4.61 -32.81 21.75
C GLY A 285 4.17 -34.18 21.23
N VAL A 286 3.39 -34.24 20.14
CA VAL A 286 2.95 -35.48 19.52
C VAL A 286 3.54 -35.58 18.11
N SER A 287 4.10 -36.73 17.73
CA SER A 287 4.68 -36.95 16.40
C SER A 287 3.62 -37.10 15.30
N ASP A 288 2.37 -37.37 15.69
CA ASP A 288 1.28 -37.67 14.78
C ASP A 288 0.34 -36.48 14.63
N CYS A 289 0.09 -36.11 13.37
CA CYS A 289 -0.88 -35.09 12.99
C CYS A 289 -2.07 -35.73 12.28
N THR A 290 -3.28 -35.26 12.56
CA THR A 290 -4.51 -35.71 11.90
C THR A 290 -4.75 -34.89 10.64
N THR A 291 -5.01 -35.53 9.49
CA THR A 291 -5.45 -34.79 8.28
C THR A 291 -6.85 -34.25 8.53
N VAL A 292 -7.02 -32.93 8.51
CA VAL A 292 -8.31 -32.26 8.76
C VAL A 292 -8.96 -31.71 7.49
N ALA A 293 -8.16 -31.53 6.44
CA ALA A 293 -8.65 -31.30 5.09
C ALA A 293 -7.66 -31.92 4.10
N GLY A 294 -8.16 -32.55 3.04
CA GLY A 294 -7.32 -33.15 2.01
C GLY A 294 -8.17 -33.79 0.95
N GLY A 295 -7.81 -33.58 -0.32
CA GLY A 295 -8.54 -34.10 -1.46
C GLY A 295 -8.99 -33.01 -2.42
N ASN A 296 -8.28 -32.92 -3.52
CA ASN A 296 -8.69 -32.32 -4.80
C ASN A 296 -9.84 -33.11 -5.48
N GLY A 297 -10.74 -33.74 -4.71
CA GLY A 297 -11.89 -34.50 -5.22
C GLY A 297 -11.55 -35.79 -5.98
N ARG A 298 -10.28 -36.20 -6.07
CA ARG A 298 -9.88 -37.49 -6.65
C ARG A 298 -9.78 -38.53 -5.53
N GLY A 299 -10.92 -39.03 -5.07
CA GLY A 299 -10.96 -40.16 -4.16
C GLY A 299 -10.41 -41.42 -4.85
N GLY A 300 -9.15 -41.76 -4.58
CA GLY A 300 -8.66 -43.12 -4.72
C GLY A 300 -9.16 -43.92 -3.52
N SER A 301 -9.95 -44.96 -3.78
CA SER A 301 -10.46 -45.90 -2.77
C SER A 301 -9.31 -46.48 -1.93
N PRO A 302 -9.47 -46.68 -0.62
CA PRO A 302 -8.50 -47.41 0.18
C PRO A 302 -8.53 -48.92 -0.17
N ASP A 303 -7.35 -49.48 -0.42
CA ASP A 303 -7.02 -50.89 -0.17
C ASP A 303 -6.52 -51.05 1.27
#